data_AF-A0AAN9SUY6-F1
#
_entry.id   AF-A0AAN9SUY6-F1
#
_cell.length_a   1.000
_cell.length_b   1.000
_cell.length_c   1.000
_cell.angle_alpha   90.00
_cell.angle_beta   90.00
_cell.angle_gamma   90.00
#
_symmetry.space_group_name_H-M   'P 1'
#
loop_
_entity.id
_entity.type
_entity.pdbx_description
1 polymer ?
#
loop_
_entity_poly.entity_id
_entity_poly.type
_entity_poly.pdbx_seq_one_letter_code
_entity_poly.pdbx_strand_id
1 'polypeptide(L)'
;MEEHMFMLMDEQHYYSDDDHRSEEDLELCWDDNCDSHHSPDMNLYWESQVALLQEILERHHLSGSKLRREADGIIKEVKGSDFCSCLKPNFWECSTCLRRQVVDELSQRGFSTNLCISKWGTTKKFPGGCHEYIEVIANTSTRKRQIHFLVELEFREQFQIARASESYQKLVSCLPEIYIGKPEYITAIVRVMCNAAKKSMKEKKMHVGPWRKRSFMQMKWSGLNQTCNSNKLSVQTYAHAQPNEPYLRISGVPMIVTSN
;
A
#
# COMPACT_ATOMS: atom_id res chain seq x y z
N MET A 1 23.28 -20.34 29.33
CA MET A 1 23.54 -21.51 28.47
C MET A 1 22.44 -22.49 28.84
N GLU A 2 21.69 -22.95 27.84
CA GLU A 2 20.58 -23.93 27.90
C GLU A 2 19.23 -23.51 28.55
N GLU A 3 18.25 -23.51 27.65
CA GLU A 3 16.82 -23.89 27.70
C GLU A 3 15.88 -23.43 28.84
N HIS A 4 14.74 -22.86 28.43
CA HIS A 4 13.45 -23.35 28.91
C HIS A 4 12.34 -23.18 27.86
N MET A 5 11.93 -24.33 27.33
CA MET A 5 10.73 -24.59 26.54
C MET A 5 9.48 -24.49 27.43
N PHE A 6 8.40 -23.89 26.91
CA PHE A 6 7.05 -24.12 27.45
C PHE A 6 6.12 -24.51 26.30
N MET A 7 5.88 -25.82 26.21
CA MET A 7 4.88 -26.47 25.39
C MET A 7 3.64 -26.65 26.26
N LEU A 8 2.47 -26.25 25.76
CA LEU A 8 1.19 -26.71 26.29
C LEU A 8 0.40 -27.25 25.10
N MET A 9 0.39 -28.58 24.98
CA MET A 9 -0.59 -29.36 24.24
C MET A 9 -1.71 -29.72 25.20
N ASP A 10 -2.95 -29.55 24.79
CA ASP A 10 -4.03 -30.48 25.14
C ASP A 10 -5.02 -30.53 23.96
N GLU A 11 -5.18 -31.74 23.42
CA GLU A 11 -6.18 -32.15 22.44
C GLU A 11 -7.52 -32.44 23.14
N GLN A 12 -8.67 -32.17 22.50
CA GLN A 12 -9.65 -33.19 22.09
C GLN A 12 -11.00 -32.63 21.54
N HIS A 13 -11.38 -33.14 20.35
CA HIS A 13 -12.73 -33.40 19.77
C HIS A 13 -13.69 -32.22 19.40
N TYR A 14 -14.56 -32.22 18.38
CA TYR A 14 -14.92 -33.01 17.17
C TYR A 14 -16.19 -32.35 16.53
N TYR A 15 -16.34 -32.37 15.18
CA TYR A 15 -17.48 -31.95 14.30
C TYR A 15 -17.82 -30.43 14.17
N SER A 16 -18.24 -29.85 13.03
CA SER A 16 -18.50 -30.28 11.63
C SER A 16 -18.50 -29.03 10.71
N ASP A 17 -18.24 -29.27 9.41
CA ASP A 17 -18.40 -28.45 8.19
C ASP A 17 -18.95 -27.02 8.28
N ASP A 18 -18.14 -26.07 7.80
CA ASP A 18 -18.67 -24.91 7.07
C ASP A 18 -17.71 -24.55 5.92
N ASP A 19 -18.30 -24.43 4.73
CA ASP A 19 -17.66 -24.28 3.42
C ASP A 19 -16.96 -22.92 3.31
N HIS A 20 -15.68 -22.88 3.68
CA HIS A 20 -14.76 -21.78 3.40
C HIS A 20 -13.72 -22.23 2.38
N ARG A 21 -14.10 -22.16 1.09
CA ARG A 21 -13.15 -22.17 -0.03
C ARG A 21 -12.11 -21.06 0.17
N SER A 22 -10.99 -21.42 0.78
CA SER A 22 -9.79 -20.60 0.91
C SER A 22 -9.13 -20.40 -0.45
N GLU A 23 -8.59 -19.20 -0.70
CA GLU A 23 -7.77 -18.84 -1.86
C GLU A 23 -6.52 -19.74 -2.09
N GLU A 24 -6.30 -20.74 -1.23
CA GLU A 24 -5.21 -21.72 -1.31
C GLU A 24 -5.45 -22.79 -2.40
N ASP A 25 -6.69 -23.05 -2.84
CA ASP A 25 -6.97 -24.01 -3.92
C ASP A 25 -6.63 -23.49 -5.33
N LEU A 26 -6.33 -22.19 -5.47
CA LEU A 26 -5.85 -21.60 -6.72
C LEU A 26 -4.31 -21.48 -6.80
N GLU A 27 -3.59 -21.95 -5.77
CA GLU A 27 -2.11 -22.05 -5.77
C GLU A 27 -1.62 -23.46 -6.17
N LEU A 28 -2.38 -24.19 -7.00
CA LEU A 28 -1.93 -25.46 -7.56
C LEU A 28 -0.80 -25.25 -8.60
N CYS A 29 0.27 -26.02 -8.37
CA CYS A 29 1.58 -26.04 -8.99
C CYS A 29 1.63 -25.78 -10.50
N TRP A 30 2.37 -24.73 -10.87
CA TRP A 30 3.06 -24.72 -12.16
C TRP A 30 4.40 -25.42 -11.93
N ASP A 31 4.33 -26.75 -12.02
CA ASP A 31 5.46 -27.67 -11.92
C ASP A 31 6.44 -27.48 -13.09
N ASP A 32 7.64 -27.96 -12.87
CA ASP A 32 8.91 -27.73 -13.55
C ASP A 32 8.89 -27.56 -15.08
N ASN A 33 9.51 -26.46 -15.53
CA ASN A 33 10.44 -26.55 -16.66
C ASN A 33 11.55 -25.51 -16.51
N CYS A 34 12.76 -25.98 -16.23
CA CYS A 34 13.98 -25.21 -16.39
C CYS A 34 14.36 -25.22 -17.87
N ASP A 35 14.06 -24.15 -18.59
CA ASP A 35 14.76 -23.92 -19.85
C ASP A 35 15.10 -22.44 -20.04
N SER A 36 16.40 -22.19 -20.12
CA SER A 36 17.01 -20.87 -20.24
C SER A 36 17.14 -20.47 -21.71
N HIS A 37 16.01 -20.34 -22.39
CA HIS A 37 15.94 -19.72 -23.71
C HIS A 37 14.90 -18.60 -23.68
N HIS A 38 15.24 -17.44 -24.27
CA HIS A 38 14.30 -16.34 -24.52
C HIS A 38 13.18 -16.85 -25.46
N SER A 39 12.17 -17.52 -24.90
CA SER A 39 11.01 -17.99 -25.64
C SER A 39 10.17 -16.80 -26.11
N PRO A 40 9.61 -16.81 -27.34
CA PRO A 40 8.63 -15.83 -27.81
C PRO A 40 7.49 -15.56 -26.82
N ASP A 41 7.08 -16.59 -26.06
CA ASP A 41 6.01 -16.51 -25.06
C ASP A 41 6.35 -15.58 -23.89
N MET A 42 7.64 -15.40 -23.59
CA MET A 42 8.09 -14.48 -22.54
C MET A 42 7.87 -13.03 -22.95
N ASN A 43 8.16 -12.68 -24.21
CA ASN A 43 7.92 -11.34 -24.74
C ASN A 43 6.42 -11.04 -24.80
N LEU A 44 5.60 -11.98 -25.30
CA LEU A 44 4.14 -11.84 -25.36
C LEU A 44 3.50 -11.58 -23.99
N TYR A 45 4.00 -12.24 -22.94
CA TYR A 45 3.53 -11.98 -21.58
C TYR A 45 3.77 -10.52 -21.17
N TRP A 46 4.99 -10.02 -21.37
CA TRP A 46 5.37 -8.67 -20.94
C TRP A 46 4.62 -7.61 -21.73
N GLU A 47 4.47 -7.79 -23.04
CA GLU A 47 3.62 -6.95 -23.90
C GLU A 47 2.16 -6.94 -23.40
N SER A 48 1.62 -8.11 -23.04
CA SER A 48 0.27 -8.21 -22.47
C SER A 48 0.13 -7.47 -21.14
N GLN A 49 1.14 -7.51 -20.26
CA GLN A 49 1.11 -6.77 -19.00
C GLN A 49 1.18 -5.25 -19.23
N VAL A 50 1.99 -4.80 -20.19
CA VAL A 50 2.08 -3.38 -20.57
C VAL A 50 0.74 -2.90 -21.13
N ALA A 51 0.15 -3.64 -22.07
CA ALA A 51 -1.14 -3.29 -22.65
C ALA A 51 -2.25 -3.23 -21.60
N LEU A 52 -2.30 -4.22 -20.69
CA LEU A 52 -3.27 -4.22 -19.59
C LEU A 52 -3.07 -3.05 -18.63
N LEU A 53 -1.82 -2.70 -18.30
CA LEU A 53 -1.53 -1.54 -17.46
C LEU A 53 -1.96 -0.24 -18.14
N GLN A 54 -1.67 -0.08 -19.43
CA GLN A 54 -2.07 1.09 -20.22
C GLN A 54 -3.58 1.24 -20.27
N GLU A 55 -4.33 0.17 -20.54
CA GLU A 55 -5.79 0.17 -20.54
C GLU A 55 -6.35 0.65 -19.18
N ILE A 56 -5.77 0.18 -18.07
CA ILE A 56 -6.18 0.60 -16.72
C ILE A 56 -5.89 2.10 -16.51
N LEU A 57 -4.70 2.56 -16.90
CA LEU A 57 -4.30 3.96 -16.75
C LEU A 57 -5.18 4.88 -17.62
N GLU A 58 -5.46 4.51 -18.86
CA GLU A 58 -6.35 5.27 -19.75
C GLU A 58 -7.75 5.44 -19.16
N ARG A 59 -8.36 4.36 -18.66
CA ARG A 59 -9.66 4.43 -17.97
C ARG A 59 -9.61 5.28 -16.72
N HIS A 60 -8.51 5.20 -15.97
CA HIS A 60 -8.25 6.08 -14.83
C HIS A 60 -8.16 7.55 -15.24
N HIS A 61 -7.56 7.86 -16.40
CA HIS A 61 -7.46 9.21 -16.95
C HIS A 61 -8.82 9.83 -17.29
N LEU A 62 -9.80 9.03 -17.72
CA LEU A 62 -11.15 9.50 -18.06
C LEU A 62 -11.96 9.99 -16.85
N SER A 63 -11.58 9.61 -15.63
CA SER A 63 -12.31 10.00 -14.41
C SER A 63 -11.50 10.96 -13.54
N GLY A 64 -12.13 12.05 -13.10
CA GLY A 64 -11.53 12.97 -12.13
C GLY A 64 -10.35 13.78 -12.67
N SER A 65 -10.24 13.98 -13.98
CA SER A 65 -9.11 14.68 -14.62
C SER A 65 -8.91 16.13 -14.12
N LYS A 66 -10.01 16.85 -13.82
CA LYS A 66 -9.93 18.20 -13.22
C LYS A 66 -9.32 18.15 -11.82
N LEU A 67 -9.91 17.36 -10.92
CA LEU A 67 -9.41 17.18 -9.55
C LEU A 67 -7.96 16.72 -9.55
N ARG A 68 -7.61 15.74 -10.40
CA ARG A 68 -6.25 15.23 -10.51
C ARG A 68 -5.26 16.32 -10.90
N ARG A 69 -5.56 17.15 -11.90
CA ARG A 69 -4.67 18.24 -12.32
C ARG A 69 -4.48 19.28 -11.23
N GLU A 70 -5.55 19.67 -10.55
CA GLU A 70 -5.49 20.65 -9.46
C GLU A 70 -4.70 20.10 -8.27
N ALA A 71 -5.01 18.88 -7.82
CA ALA A 71 -4.29 18.21 -6.74
C ALA A 71 -2.82 17.93 -7.06
N ASP A 72 -2.50 17.50 -8.29
CA ASP A 72 -1.12 17.29 -8.72
C ASP A 72 -0.32 18.59 -8.73
N GLY A 73 -0.93 19.71 -9.16
CA GLY A 73 -0.31 21.03 -9.08
C GLY A 73 0.03 21.43 -7.64
N ILE A 74 -0.92 21.23 -6.72
CA ILE A 74 -0.74 21.50 -5.28
C ILE A 74 0.40 20.63 -4.70
N ILE A 75 0.40 19.33 -5.00
CA ILE A 75 1.42 18.41 -4.49
C ILE A 75 2.81 18.80 -4.99
N LYS A 76 2.95 19.20 -6.25
CA LYS A 76 4.22 19.67 -6.81
C LYS A 76 4.72 20.95 -6.16
N GLU A 77 3.81 21.89 -5.88
CA GLU A 77 4.14 23.12 -5.16
C GLU A 77 4.64 22.83 -3.74
N VAL A 78 3.97 21.94 -3.02
CA VAL A 78 4.40 21.51 -1.68
C VAL A 78 5.73 20.77 -1.72
N LYS A 79 5.93 19.85 -2.67
CA LYS A 79 7.21 19.14 -2.82
C LYS A 79 8.37 20.08 -3.17
N GLY A 80 8.09 21.24 -3.76
CA GLY A 80 9.07 22.27 -4.10
C GLY A 80 9.35 23.28 -2.99
N SER A 81 8.64 23.23 -1.85
CA SER A 81 8.80 24.14 -0.73
C SER A 81 9.40 23.46 0.50
N ASP A 82 9.83 24.26 1.47
CA ASP A 82 10.27 23.76 2.78
C ASP A 82 9.04 23.38 3.63
N PHE A 83 8.63 22.12 3.58
CA PHE A 83 7.44 21.61 4.29
C PHE A 83 7.76 20.95 5.65
N CYS A 84 9.02 20.85 6.04
CA CYS A 84 9.44 20.07 7.21
C CYS A 84 10.37 20.87 8.14
N SER A 85 10.01 20.95 9.43
CA SER A 85 10.83 21.55 10.49
C SER A 85 11.31 20.51 11.53
N CYS A 86 11.27 19.22 11.21
CA CYS A 86 11.68 18.16 12.14
C CYS A 86 13.18 18.23 12.46
N LEU A 87 13.53 18.19 13.75
CA LEU A 87 14.89 18.30 14.29
C LEU A 87 15.84 17.12 13.97
N LYS A 88 15.48 16.19 13.09
CA LYS A 88 16.31 14.99 12.81
C LYS A 88 17.25 15.22 11.62
N PRO A 89 18.57 14.94 11.75
CA PRO A 89 19.57 15.36 10.75
C PRO A 89 19.64 14.49 9.50
N ASN A 90 18.88 13.40 9.42
CA ASN A 90 18.92 12.48 8.27
C ASN A 90 17.88 12.91 7.22
N PHE A 91 18.26 14.02 6.58
CA PHE A 91 17.87 14.58 5.28
C PHE A 91 17.25 13.56 4.29
N TRP A 92 15.97 13.74 3.92
CA TRP A 92 15.55 14.02 2.53
C TRP A 92 14.01 14.00 2.34
N GLU A 93 13.21 13.26 3.12
CA GLU A 93 11.75 13.29 2.91
C GLU A 93 11.00 12.83 4.17
N CYS A 94 10.61 13.77 5.05
CA CYS A 94 9.65 13.43 6.10
C CYS A 94 8.29 13.17 5.43
N SER A 95 8.04 11.92 5.05
CA SER A 95 6.86 11.51 4.29
C SER A 95 5.54 11.88 4.98
N THR A 96 5.51 11.80 6.31
CA THR A 96 4.36 12.24 7.13
C THR A 96 4.20 13.77 7.13
N CYS A 97 5.30 14.52 7.23
CA CYS A 97 5.24 15.99 7.17
C CYS A 97 4.75 16.45 5.79
N LEU A 98 5.27 15.83 4.73
CA LEU A 98 4.86 16.07 3.36
C LEU A 98 3.36 15.81 3.20
N ARG A 99 2.86 14.65 3.65
CA ARG A 99 1.43 14.32 3.55
C ARG A 99 0.55 15.30 4.31
N ARG A 100 0.96 15.72 5.51
CA ARG A 100 0.25 16.74 6.30
C ARG A 100 0.18 18.07 5.57
N GLN A 101 1.32 18.55 5.06
CA GLN A 101 1.35 19.81 4.31
C GLN A 101 0.49 19.74 3.05
N VAL A 102 0.48 18.62 2.34
CA VAL A 102 -0.40 18.40 1.18
C VAL A 102 -1.88 18.45 1.59
N VAL A 103 -2.25 17.80 2.71
CA VAL A 103 -3.61 17.84 3.26
C VAL A 103 -4.02 19.27 3.61
N ASP A 104 -3.13 20.03 4.25
CA ASP A 104 -3.37 21.42 4.64
C ASP A 104 -3.57 22.33 3.41
N GLU A 105 -2.69 22.24 2.42
CA GLU A 105 -2.79 23.03 1.18
C GLU A 105 -4.02 22.68 0.34
N LEU A 106 -4.36 21.39 0.23
CA LEU A 106 -5.60 20.97 -0.42
C LEU A 106 -6.82 21.54 0.31
N SER A 107 -6.82 21.48 1.65
CA SER A 107 -7.92 22.01 2.47
C SER A 107 -8.09 23.52 2.31
N GLN A 108 -6.98 24.28 2.31
CA GLN A 108 -6.98 25.72 2.10
C GLN A 108 -7.55 26.12 0.74
N ARG A 109 -7.36 25.27 -0.29
CA ARG A 109 -7.93 25.46 -1.64
C ARG A 109 -9.34 24.91 -1.80
N GLY A 110 -9.99 24.51 -0.70
CA GLY A 110 -11.40 24.13 -0.65
C GLY A 110 -11.69 22.65 -0.96
N PHE A 111 -10.67 21.79 -1.02
CA PHE A 111 -10.88 20.34 -1.12
C PHE A 111 -11.25 19.78 0.25
N SER A 112 -12.18 18.83 0.29
CA SER A 112 -12.41 18.00 1.48
C SER A 112 -11.38 16.87 1.47
N THR A 113 -10.50 16.82 2.47
CA THR A 113 -9.42 15.84 2.53
C THR A 113 -9.33 15.17 3.89
N ASN A 114 -8.79 13.94 3.90
CA ASN A 114 -8.44 13.23 5.13
C ASN A 114 -7.02 12.66 5.00
N LEU A 115 -6.27 12.70 6.10
CA LEU A 115 -5.05 11.90 6.27
C LEU A 115 -5.47 10.53 6.82
N CYS A 116 -5.30 9.49 6.02
CA CYS A 116 -5.76 8.14 6.34
C CYS A 116 -4.59 7.23 6.69
N ILE A 117 -4.82 6.30 7.63
CA ILE A 117 -3.86 5.26 7.99
C ILE A 117 -4.55 3.90 7.95
N SER A 118 -4.14 3.04 7.03
CA SER A 118 -4.48 1.60 7.08
C SER A 118 -3.58 0.92 8.10
N LYS A 119 -4.13 0.06 8.96
CA LYS A 119 -3.38 -0.74 9.95
C LYS A 119 -3.76 -2.21 9.82
N TRP A 120 -2.79 -3.11 9.93
CA TRP A 120 -3.02 -4.56 9.93
C TRP A 120 -2.14 -5.24 10.98
N GLY A 121 -2.69 -6.27 11.61
CA GLY A 121 -2.00 -7.07 12.62
C GLY A 121 -1.04 -8.10 12.00
N THR A 122 -0.15 -8.62 12.84
CA THR A 122 0.70 -9.75 12.47
C THR A 122 -0.15 -11.01 12.28
N THR A 123 0.12 -11.75 11.21
CA THR A 123 -0.48 -13.05 10.90
C THR A 123 0.63 -14.05 10.61
N LYS A 124 0.29 -15.34 10.45
CA LYS A 124 1.25 -16.36 9.98
C LYS A 124 1.88 -16.01 8.62
N LYS A 125 1.15 -15.25 7.78
CA LYS A 125 1.56 -14.93 6.40
C LYS A 125 2.25 -13.57 6.26
N PHE A 126 1.92 -12.61 7.13
CA PHE A 126 2.33 -11.21 6.99
C PHE A 126 2.73 -10.59 8.33
N PRO A 127 3.84 -9.82 8.37
CA PRO A 127 4.15 -8.98 9.52
C PRO A 127 3.11 -7.86 9.67
N GLY A 128 2.82 -7.46 10.90
CA GLY A 128 2.00 -6.30 11.19
C GLY A 128 2.62 -5.01 10.65
N GLY A 129 1.78 -4.03 10.35
CA GLY A 129 2.22 -2.78 9.75
C GLY A 129 1.11 -1.76 9.60
N CYS A 130 1.50 -0.58 9.11
CA CYS A 130 0.57 0.48 8.76
C CYS A 130 1.05 1.22 7.51
N HIS A 131 0.11 1.89 6.84
CA HIS A 131 0.39 2.70 5.66
C HIS A 131 -0.44 3.97 5.69
N GLU A 132 0.22 5.11 5.51
CA GLU A 132 -0.41 6.44 5.50
C GLU A 132 -0.61 6.91 4.06
N TYR A 133 -1.81 7.41 3.76
CA TYR A 133 -2.18 7.93 2.44
C TYR A 133 -3.18 9.08 2.61
N ILE A 134 -3.46 9.79 1.52
CA ILE A 134 -4.40 10.92 1.54
C ILE A 134 -5.68 10.53 0.81
N GLU A 135 -6.82 10.94 1.34
CA GLU A 135 -8.12 10.84 0.69
C GLU A 135 -8.59 12.25 0.31
N VAL A 136 -9.12 12.40 -0.91
CA VAL A 136 -9.79 13.61 -1.37
C VAL A 136 -11.23 13.27 -1.75
N ILE A 137 -12.19 13.97 -1.13
CA ILE A 137 -13.62 13.75 -1.30
C ILE A 137 -14.18 14.81 -2.24
N ALA A 138 -14.66 14.37 -3.40
CA ALA A 138 -15.30 15.22 -4.39
C ALA A 138 -16.82 15.08 -4.34
N ASN A 139 -17.51 16.21 -4.26
CA ASN A 139 -18.97 16.26 -4.38
C ASN A 139 -19.36 16.39 -5.87
N THR A 140 -20.23 15.51 -6.36
CA THR A 140 -20.81 15.68 -7.70
C THR A 140 -22.03 16.59 -7.63
N SER A 141 -22.17 17.53 -8.57
CA SER A 141 -23.35 18.41 -8.65
C SER A 141 -24.64 17.66 -8.93
N THR A 142 -24.56 16.48 -9.57
CA THR A 142 -25.72 15.74 -10.09
C THR A 142 -26.17 14.58 -9.23
N ARG A 143 -25.39 14.15 -8.24
CA ARG A 143 -25.78 13.11 -7.27
C ARG A 143 -25.32 13.51 -5.88
N LYS A 144 -26.14 13.24 -4.85
CA LYS A 144 -25.75 13.30 -3.43
C LYS A 144 -24.67 12.27 -3.05
N ARG A 145 -23.88 11.78 -4.02
CA ARG A 145 -22.86 10.75 -3.84
C ARG A 145 -21.49 11.42 -3.85
N GLN A 146 -20.77 11.21 -2.76
CA GLN A 146 -19.36 11.57 -2.65
C GLN A 146 -18.53 10.60 -3.50
N ILE A 147 -17.55 11.13 -4.22
CA ILE A 147 -16.55 10.33 -4.93
C ILE A 147 -15.24 10.51 -4.17
N HIS A 148 -14.67 9.39 -3.76
CA HIS A 148 -13.44 9.38 -2.99
C HIS A 148 -12.26 9.06 -3.91
N PHE A 149 -11.24 9.90 -3.83
CA PHE A 149 -9.98 9.74 -4.54
C PHE A 149 -8.88 9.41 -3.53
N LEU A 150 -8.09 8.39 -3.84
CA LEU A 150 -6.87 8.06 -3.15
C LEU A 150 -5.72 8.88 -3.74
N VAL A 151 -4.89 9.41 -2.86
CA VAL A 151 -3.64 10.10 -3.19
C VAL A 151 -2.47 9.37 -2.51
N GLU A 152 -1.58 8.79 -3.33
CA GLU A 152 -0.33 8.15 -2.91
C GLU A 152 0.84 8.92 -3.50
N LEU A 153 1.70 9.48 -2.64
CA LEU A 153 2.75 10.43 -3.06
C LEU A 153 4.00 9.76 -3.61
N GLU A 154 4.25 8.51 -3.21
CA GLU A 154 5.41 7.71 -3.62
C GLU A 154 4.96 6.41 -4.33
N PHE A 155 3.96 6.50 -5.21
CA PHE A 155 3.27 5.34 -5.78
C PHE A 155 4.19 4.43 -6.61
N ARG A 156 5.00 4.99 -7.51
CA ARG A 156 5.94 4.19 -8.33
C ARG A 156 6.94 3.43 -7.45
N GLU A 157 7.43 4.06 -6.38
CA GLU A 157 8.39 3.47 -5.44
C GLU A 157 7.82 2.27 -4.69
N GLN A 158 6.50 2.26 -4.47
CA GLN A 158 5.80 1.09 -3.89
C GLN A 158 5.98 -0.18 -4.73
N PHE A 159 6.46 -0.10 -5.99
CA PHE A 159 6.68 -1.26 -6.86
C PHE A 159 8.14 -1.44 -7.29
N GLN A 160 9.09 -0.63 -6.80
CA GLN A 160 10.49 -0.82 -7.15
C GLN A 160 11.08 -2.07 -6.47
N ILE A 161 11.88 -2.84 -7.21
CA ILE A 161 12.55 -4.04 -6.70
C ILE A 161 14.03 -3.96 -7.08
N ALA A 162 14.92 -4.10 -6.09
CA ALA A 162 16.37 -3.90 -6.27
C ALA A 162 17.00 -4.79 -7.35
N ARG A 163 16.49 -6.02 -7.53
CA ARG A 163 17.02 -7.00 -8.49
C ARG A 163 15.96 -7.45 -9.50
N ALA A 164 15.14 -6.53 -9.98
CA ALA A 164 14.14 -6.81 -11.02
C ALA A 164 14.77 -7.21 -12.37
N SER A 165 14.01 -7.94 -13.20
CA SER A 165 14.26 -8.04 -14.63
C SER A 165 14.00 -6.71 -15.35
N GLU A 166 14.66 -6.52 -16.50
CA GLU A 166 14.52 -5.29 -17.30
C GLU A 166 13.07 -5.06 -17.75
N SER A 167 12.36 -6.12 -18.13
CA SER A 167 10.95 -6.04 -18.51
C SER A 167 10.07 -5.56 -17.37
N TYR A 168 10.35 -5.98 -16.14
CA TYR A 168 9.66 -5.46 -14.96
C TYR A 168 9.99 -3.98 -14.70
N GLN A 169 11.25 -3.58 -14.85
CA GLN A 169 11.65 -2.18 -14.70
C GLN A 169 10.95 -1.29 -15.74
N LYS A 170 10.83 -1.75 -16.99
CA LYS A 170 10.04 -1.07 -18.03
C LYS A 170 8.58 -0.91 -17.60
N LEU A 171 7.96 -1.97 -17.08
CA LEU A 171 6.57 -1.89 -16.59
C LEU A 171 6.42 -0.91 -15.41
N VAL A 172 7.36 -0.90 -14.45
CA VAL A 172 7.38 0.07 -13.34
C VAL A 172 7.52 1.50 -13.87
N SER A 173 8.32 1.73 -14.93
CA SER A 173 8.49 3.06 -15.53
C SER A 173 7.20 3.63 -16.13
N CYS A 174 6.24 2.78 -16.50
CA CYS A 174 4.93 3.20 -16.98
C CYS A 174 4.00 3.71 -15.85
N LEU A 175 4.31 3.43 -14.58
CA LEU A 175 3.50 3.91 -13.46
C LEU A 175 3.70 5.41 -13.23
N PRO A 176 2.64 6.13 -12.81
CA PRO A 176 2.80 7.50 -12.35
C PRO A 176 3.58 7.55 -11.04
N GLU A 177 4.35 8.63 -10.83
CA GLU A 177 5.08 8.85 -9.57
C GLU A 177 4.13 9.05 -8.40
N ILE A 178 3.12 9.88 -8.62
CA ILE A 178 2.03 10.17 -7.69
C ILE A 178 0.76 9.55 -8.26
N TYR A 179 0.05 8.77 -7.47
CA TYR A 179 -1.27 8.26 -7.85
C TYR A 179 -2.36 9.15 -7.27
N ILE A 180 -3.27 9.63 -8.12
CA ILE A 180 -4.48 10.37 -7.72
C ILE A 180 -5.67 9.76 -8.47
N GLY A 181 -6.47 8.94 -7.80
CA GLY A 181 -7.49 8.16 -8.49
C GLY A 181 -8.42 7.39 -7.59
N LYS A 182 -9.42 6.75 -8.18
CA LYS A 182 -10.37 5.97 -7.41
C LYS A 182 -9.79 4.61 -6.97
N PRO A 183 -10.15 4.10 -5.79
CA PRO A 183 -9.61 2.86 -5.21
C PRO A 183 -9.68 1.61 -6.12
N GLU A 184 -10.67 1.51 -7.01
CA GLU A 184 -10.80 0.38 -7.92
C GLU A 184 -9.62 0.27 -8.90
N TYR A 185 -9.09 1.40 -9.38
CA TYR A 185 -8.00 1.41 -10.35
C TYR A 185 -6.66 1.06 -9.69
N ILE A 186 -6.39 1.54 -8.47
CA ILE A 186 -5.18 1.14 -7.74
C ILE A 186 -5.21 -0.37 -7.44
N THR A 187 -6.38 -0.93 -7.10
CA THR A 187 -6.54 -2.38 -6.91
C THR A 187 -6.20 -3.17 -8.18
N ALA A 188 -6.65 -2.68 -9.34
CA ALA A 188 -6.32 -3.28 -10.64
C ALA A 188 -4.83 -3.17 -10.97
N ILE A 189 -4.20 -2.01 -10.74
CA ILE A 189 -2.76 -1.80 -10.95
C ILE A 189 -1.95 -2.73 -10.04
N VAL A 190 -2.28 -2.82 -8.75
CA VAL A 190 -1.61 -3.71 -7.78
C VAL A 190 -1.64 -5.16 -8.27
N ARG A 191 -2.76 -5.61 -8.84
CA ARG A 191 -2.88 -6.96 -9.40
C ARG A 191 -1.87 -7.20 -10.52
N VAL A 192 -1.79 -6.29 -11.50
CA VAL A 192 -0.85 -6.37 -12.64
C VAL A 192 0.58 -6.36 -12.14
N MET A 193 0.92 -5.38 -11.31
CA MET A 193 2.29 -5.19 -10.82
C MET A 193 2.77 -6.35 -9.93
N CYS A 194 1.91 -6.93 -9.09
CA CYS A 194 2.29 -8.07 -8.25
C CYS A 194 2.50 -9.36 -9.06
N ASN A 195 1.70 -9.58 -10.12
CA ASN A 195 1.90 -10.71 -11.03
C ASN A 195 3.22 -10.58 -11.79
N ALA A 196 3.48 -9.39 -12.33
CA ALA A 196 4.72 -9.06 -13.00
C ALA A 196 5.94 -9.18 -12.06
N ALA A 197 5.81 -8.75 -10.81
CA ALA A 197 6.84 -8.92 -9.79
C ALA A 197 7.13 -10.39 -9.52
N LYS A 198 6.09 -11.23 -9.36
CA LYS A 198 6.25 -12.68 -9.18
C LYS A 198 7.01 -13.31 -10.35
N LYS A 199 6.70 -12.93 -11.59
CA LYS A 199 7.41 -13.43 -12.77
C LYS A 199 8.87 -12.98 -12.81
N SER A 200 9.12 -11.68 -12.60
CA SER A 200 10.47 -11.10 -12.53
C SER A 200 11.35 -11.80 -11.49
N MET A 201 10.80 -12.07 -10.30
CA MET A 201 11.52 -12.75 -9.23
C MET A 201 11.79 -14.23 -9.59
N LYS A 202 10.85 -14.91 -10.26
CA LYS A 202 11.08 -16.27 -10.80
C LYS A 202 12.22 -16.28 -11.83
N GLU A 203 12.21 -15.36 -12.79
CA GLU A 203 13.28 -15.20 -13.80
C GLU A 203 14.64 -14.96 -13.13
N LYS A 204 14.67 -14.21 -12.03
CA LYS A 204 15.88 -13.89 -11.27
C LYS A 204 16.25 -14.92 -10.19
N LYS A 205 15.50 -16.04 -10.08
CA LYS A 205 15.68 -17.09 -9.06
C LYS A 205 15.65 -16.54 -7.62
N MET A 206 14.74 -15.61 -7.35
CA MET A 206 14.57 -14.96 -6.04
C MET A 206 13.17 -15.20 -5.48
N HIS A 207 13.04 -15.27 -4.16
CA HIS A 207 11.75 -15.38 -3.48
C HIS A 207 11.04 -14.02 -3.40
N VAL A 208 9.72 -14.01 -3.57
CA VAL A 208 8.89 -12.80 -3.43
C VAL A 208 8.63 -12.53 -1.94
N GLY A 209 9.24 -11.48 -1.41
CA GLY A 209 9.01 -11.06 -0.02
C GLY A 209 7.51 -10.82 0.27
N PRO A 210 7.03 -11.05 1.52
CA PRO A 210 5.62 -10.90 1.87
C PRO A 210 5.04 -9.54 1.47
N TRP A 211 5.82 -8.47 1.58
CA TRP A 211 5.41 -7.10 1.22
C TRP A 211 5.22 -6.84 -0.27
N ARG A 212 5.63 -7.78 -1.13
CA ARG A 212 5.42 -7.74 -2.58
C ARG A 212 4.28 -8.66 -3.03
N LYS A 213 3.66 -9.40 -2.12
CA LYS A 213 2.46 -10.20 -2.42
C LYS A 213 1.26 -9.26 -2.59
N ARG A 214 0.34 -9.66 -3.48
CA ARG A 214 -0.86 -8.89 -3.82
C ARG A 214 -1.71 -8.55 -2.59
N SER A 215 -1.99 -9.55 -1.75
CA SER A 215 -2.81 -9.38 -0.56
C SER A 215 -2.18 -8.41 0.44
N PHE A 216 -0.87 -8.45 0.64
CA PHE A 216 -0.17 -7.44 1.46
C PHE A 216 -0.28 -6.04 0.85
N MET A 217 -0.01 -5.90 -0.45
CA MET A 217 -0.07 -4.60 -1.12
C MET A 217 -1.47 -3.98 -1.06
N GLN A 218 -2.52 -4.79 -1.16
CA GLN A 218 -3.91 -4.32 -1.03
C GLN A 218 -4.24 -3.83 0.39
N MET A 219 -3.57 -4.32 1.45
CA MET A 219 -3.81 -3.84 2.82
C MET A 219 -3.48 -2.36 2.99
N LYS A 220 -2.49 -1.84 2.24
CA LYS A 220 -2.05 -0.43 2.31
C LYS A 220 -3.18 0.57 2.11
N TRP A 221 -4.14 0.24 1.25
CA TRP A 221 -5.24 1.11 0.85
C TRP A 221 -6.62 0.51 1.17
N SER A 222 -6.64 -0.48 2.07
CA SER A 222 -7.85 -1.24 2.42
C SER A 222 -8.93 -0.39 3.08
N GLY A 223 -8.55 0.65 3.85
CA GLY A 223 -9.50 1.55 4.48
C GLY A 223 -10.41 2.25 3.47
N LEU A 224 -9.83 2.81 2.40
CA LEU A 224 -10.60 3.50 1.37
C LEU A 224 -11.44 2.53 0.52
N ASN A 225 -10.90 1.34 0.22
CA ASN A 225 -11.63 0.30 -0.49
C ASN A 225 -12.93 -0.07 0.25
N GLN A 226 -12.87 -0.17 1.58
CA GLN A 226 -14.05 -0.43 2.41
C GLN A 226 -15.05 0.73 2.33
N THR A 227 -14.61 1.98 2.57
CA THR A 227 -15.49 3.17 2.51
C THR A 227 -16.27 3.25 1.19
N CYS A 228 -15.59 3.05 0.05
CA CYS A 228 -16.21 3.10 -1.28
C CYS A 228 -17.16 1.94 -1.57
N ASN A 229 -16.91 0.77 -0.99
CA ASN A 229 -17.78 -0.40 -1.12
C ASN A 229 -18.98 -0.33 -0.18
N SER A 230 -18.84 0.32 0.97
CA SER A 230 -19.85 0.31 2.03
C SER A 230 -20.93 1.37 1.88
N ASN A 231 -20.65 2.59 1.38
CA ASN A 231 -21.58 3.74 1.42
C ASN A 231 -22.30 3.97 2.80
N LYS A 232 -21.85 3.30 3.87
CA LYS A 232 -22.39 3.27 5.24
C LYS A 232 -21.32 2.66 6.16
N LEU A 233 -20.26 3.39 6.49
CA LEU A 233 -19.67 3.37 7.83
C LEU A 233 -18.66 4.52 7.96
N SER A 234 -18.78 5.27 9.05
CA SER A 234 -17.92 6.39 9.39
C SER A 234 -16.49 5.93 9.67
N VAL A 235 -15.54 6.45 8.89
CA VAL A 235 -14.11 6.39 9.23
C VAL A 235 -13.88 7.23 10.49
N GLN A 236 -13.08 6.71 11.42
CA GLN A 236 -12.60 7.49 12.55
C GLN A 236 -11.67 8.60 12.02
N THR A 237 -12.24 9.79 11.81
CA THR A 237 -11.50 11.03 11.58
C THR A 237 -10.85 11.43 12.90
N TYR A 238 -9.52 11.41 12.97
CA TYR A 238 -8.82 12.05 14.09
C TYR A 238 -8.74 13.54 13.78
N ALA A 239 -9.55 14.34 14.47
CA ALA A 239 -9.37 15.79 14.50
C ALA A 239 -7.98 16.12 15.04
N HIS A 240 -7.34 17.12 14.45
CA HIS A 240 -6.02 17.62 14.83
C HIS A 240 -5.90 17.81 16.35
N ALA A 241 -5.07 16.99 16.99
CA ALA A 241 -4.55 17.25 18.33
C ALA A 241 -3.12 17.80 18.20
N GLN A 242 -2.90 18.98 18.76
CA GLN A 242 -1.60 19.63 18.90
C GLN A 242 -0.60 18.73 19.69
N PRO A 243 0.71 18.91 19.46
CA PRO A 243 1.73 17.93 19.84
C PRO A 243 2.04 18.06 21.32
N ASN A 244 2.06 16.95 22.07
CA ASN A 244 2.93 16.70 23.23
C ASN A 244 2.68 15.29 23.81
N GLU A 245 3.36 14.27 23.29
CA GLU A 245 3.98 13.22 24.13
C GLU A 245 4.80 12.26 23.25
N PRO A 246 6.08 11.98 23.58
CA PRO A 246 6.86 11.00 22.84
C PRO A 246 6.37 9.59 23.17
N TYR A 247 5.98 8.85 22.12
CA TYR A 247 5.65 7.42 22.13
C TYR A 247 6.89 6.55 22.41
N LEU A 248 7.55 6.72 23.54
CA LEU A 248 8.57 5.80 24.06
C LEU A 248 8.54 5.84 25.59
N ARG A 249 7.57 5.18 26.21
CA ARG A 249 7.75 4.69 27.59
C ARG A 249 8.46 3.35 27.51
N ILE A 250 9.79 3.39 27.64
CA ILE A 250 10.56 2.24 28.09
C ILE A 250 10.12 2.00 29.54
N SER A 251 9.40 0.91 29.78
CA SER A 251 9.12 0.46 31.14
C SER A 251 10.45 0.12 31.80
N GLY A 252 10.84 0.92 32.79
CA GLY A 252 12.01 0.67 33.62
C GLY A 252 11.89 -0.69 34.32
N VAL A 253 13.01 -1.41 34.32
CA VAL A 253 13.23 -2.60 35.16
C VAL A 253 13.40 -2.13 36.60
N PRO A 254 12.82 -2.80 37.62
CA PRO A 254 13.07 -2.44 39.02
C PRO A 254 14.52 -2.71 39.39
N MET A 255 15.23 -1.70 39.91
CA MET A 255 16.53 -1.90 40.55
C MET A 255 16.30 -2.62 41.89
N ILE A 256 16.91 -3.80 42.04
CA ILE A 256 17.02 -4.49 43.33
C ILE A 256 18.10 -3.75 44.13
N VAL A 257 17.68 -3.04 45.17
CA VAL A 257 18.57 -2.55 46.23
C VAL A 257 18.88 -3.73 47.14
N THR A 258 20.14 -4.14 47.21
CA THR A 258 20.63 -5.00 48.29
C THR A 258 21.18 -4.09 49.39
N SER A 259 20.58 -4.17 50.57
CA SER A 259 21.08 -3.56 51.79
C SER A 259 22.12 -4.49 52.42
N ASN A 260 23.28 -3.94 52.77
CA ASN A 260 24.17 -4.45 53.82
C ASN A 260 24.42 -3.29 54.79
#